data_AF-A0AAD1NWU5-F1
#
_entry.id   AF-A0AAD1NWU5-F1
#
_cell.length_a   1.000
_cell.length_b   1.000
_cell.length_c   1.000
_cell.angle_alpha   90.00
_cell.angle_beta   90.00
_cell.angle_gamma   90.00
#
_symmetry.space_group_name_H-M   'P 1'
#
loop_
_entity.id
_entity.type
_entity.pdbx_description
1 polymer ?
#
loop_
_entity_poly.entity_id
_entity_poly.type
_entity_poly.pdbx_seq_one_letter_code
_entity_poly.pdbx_strand_id
1 'polypeptide(L)'
;MTSETLKALRKAVKAAELARHKASMASPQLAIEHLAEGASLRVDGADLNVPIGETSQRRVDGELVMEMGEAWRVRISPTSEVMALGQDAEKAHQAVVTQLEGLGVTSLEQAESRLTERNVMETHISSWQERLEEEQGEATIHELEAMAERDDGAANISAAEAQKLEEEAVATAGEARTTQRQADARLKAVEERRVEAREKAFRARVDADKAAETVARSLMS
;
A
#
# COMPACT_ATOMS: atom_id res chain seq x y z
N MET A 1 6.69 -2.55 7.47
CA MET A 1 7.99 -3.10 7.02
C MET A 1 7.75 -4.28 6.11
N THR A 2 8.44 -4.36 4.98
CA THR A 2 8.32 -5.43 3.97
C THR A 2 9.62 -6.22 3.84
N SER A 3 9.56 -7.41 3.25
CA SER A 3 10.75 -8.22 2.94
C SER A 3 11.79 -7.45 2.09
N GLU A 4 11.32 -6.61 1.16
CA GLU A 4 12.18 -5.77 0.32
C GLU A 4 12.93 -4.71 1.13
N THR A 5 12.25 -4.03 2.06
CA THR A 5 12.90 -3.04 2.95
C THR A 5 13.98 -3.68 3.81
N LEU A 6 13.74 -4.90 4.32
CA LEU A 6 14.73 -5.63 5.11
C LEU A 6 15.92 -6.07 4.26
N LYS A 7 15.69 -6.50 3.01
CA LYS A 7 16.75 -6.86 2.06
C LYS A 7 17.64 -5.65 1.74
N ALA A 8 17.05 -4.47 1.56
CA ALA A 8 17.79 -3.23 1.35
C ALA A 8 18.66 -2.87 2.58
N LEU A 9 18.09 -2.96 3.78
CA LEU A 9 18.81 -2.73 5.03
C LEU A 9 20.00 -3.68 5.20
N ARG A 10 19.82 -4.99 4.96
CA ARG A 10 20.92 -5.98 4.97
C ARG A 10 22.04 -5.61 4.01
N LYS A 11 21.70 -5.14 2.82
CA LYS A 11 22.69 -4.71 1.83
C LYS A 11 23.45 -3.48 2.30
N ALA A 12 22.75 -2.51 2.89
CA ALA A 12 23.36 -1.30 3.45
C ALA A 12 24.32 -1.63 4.60
N VAL A 13 23.91 -2.50 5.54
CA VAL A 13 24.76 -2.95 6.65
C VAL A 13 26.05 -3.59 6.14
N LYS A 14 25.95 -4.53 5.19
CA LYS A 14 27.13 -5.17 4.58
C LYS A 14 28.05 -4.17 3.89
N ALA A 15 27.47 -3.18 3.19
CA ALA A 15 28.26 -2.13 2.55
C ALA A 15 29.00 -1.25 3.56
N ALA A 16 28.35 -0.90 4.68
CA ALA A 16 28.95 -0.14 5.77
C ALA A 16 30.08 -0.92 6.46
N GLU A 17 29.87 -2.21 6.74
CA GLU A 17 30.91 -3.09 7.30
C GLU A 17 32.13 -3.19 6.38
N LEU A 18 31.90 -3.35 5.07
CA LEU A 18 32.96 -3.41 4.09
C LEU A 18 33.72 -2.08 3.99
N ALA A 19 33.02 -0.96 3.97
CA ALA A 19 33.64 0.37 3.93
C ALA A 19 34.50 0.62 5.18
N ARG A 20 33.97 0.29 6.37
CA ARG A 20 34.70 0.36 7.63
C ARG A 20 35.95 -0.52 7.62
N HIS A 21 35.84 -1.73 7.09
CA HIS A 21 36.99 -2.64 6.98
C HIS A 21 38.06 -2.10 6.03
N LYS A 22 37.67 -1.55 4.87
CA LYS A 22 38.61 -0.91 3.92
C LYS A 22 39.33 0.27 4.54
N ALA A 23 38.60 1.18 5.20
CA ALA A 23 39.20 2.29 5.93
C ALA A 23 40.20 1.79 6.97
N SER A 24 39.77 0.85 7.81
CA SER A 24 40.61 0.23 8.85
C SER A 24 41.91 -0.39 8.33
N MET A 25 41.89 -1.00 7.14
CA MET A 25 43.07 -1.64 6.54
C MET A 25 44.02 -0.63 5.91
N ALA A 26 43.50 0.51 5.45
CA ALA A 26 44.28 1.56 4.81
C ALA A 26 44.88 2.56 5.82
N SER A 27 44.28 2.68 7.01
CA SER A 27 44.72 3.62 8.03
C SER A 27 46.12 3.30 8.56
N PRO A 28 47.05 4.28 8.54
CA PRO A 28 48.35 4.14 9.17
C PRO A 28 48.24 3.84 10.67
N GLN A 29 49.19 3.04 11.16
CA GLN A 29 49.39 2.80 12.59
C GLN A 29 50.48 3.73 13.09
N LEU A 30 50.18 4.44 14.18
CA LEU A 30 51.13 5.26 14.91
C LEU A 30 51.45 4.58 16.24
N ALA A 31 52.74 4.32 16.46
CA ALA A 31 53.27 3.87 17.73
C ALA A 31 53.99 5.05 18.41
N ILE A 32 53.66 5.30 19.67
CA ILE A 32 54.25 6.36 20.48
C ILE A 32 54.84 5.71 21.73
N GLU A 33 56.14 5.84 21.92
CA GLU A 33 56.87 5.24 23.05
C GLU A 33 57.31 6.32 24.03
N HIS A 34 57.05 6.09 25.32
CA HIS A 34 57.51 7.00 26.36
C HIS A 34 58.86 6.50 26.91
N LEU A 35 59.95 7.09 26.43
CA LEU A 35 61.30 6.57 26.72
C LEU A 35 61.88 7.05 28.06
N ALA A 36 61.57 8.27 28.49
CA ALA A 36 62.10 8.88 29.72
C ALA A 36 61.25 10.07 30.16
N GLU A 37 61.41 10.51 31.41
CA GLU A 37 60.80 11.74 31.90
C GLU A 37 61.21 12.96 31.06
N GLY A 38 60.26 13.83 30.77
CA GLY A 38 60.48 15.00 29.92
C GLY A 38 59.22 15.83 29.69
N ALA A 39 59.24 16.62 28.61
CA ALA A 39 58.10 17.44 28.22
C ALA A 39 56.88 16.54 27.92
N SER A 40 55.69 16.95 28.39
CA SER A 40 54.47 16.23 28.10
C SER A 40 54.18 16.23 26.60
N LEU A 41 53.71 15.10 26.11
CA LEU A 41 53.21 14.95 24.76
C LEU A 41 51.69 15.07 24.80
N ARG A 42 51.13 16.03 24.07
CA ARG A 42 49.70 16.14 23.85
C ARG A 42 49.34 15.62 22.47
N VAL A 43 48.24 14.90 22.37
CA VAL A 43 47.66 14.47 21.09
C VAL A 43 46.24 15.00 21.00
N ASP A 44 45.95 15.74 19.93
CA ASP A 44 44.67 16.41 19.68
C ASP A 44 44.20 17.27 20.86
N GLY A 45 45.17 17.92 21.53
CA GLY A 45 44.93 18.82 22.66
C GLY A 45 44.83 18.14 24.04
N ALA A 46 44.87 16.81 24.10
CA ALA A 46 44.83 16.05 25.36
C ALA A 46 46.22 15.50 25.74
N ASP A 47 46.60 15.57 27.01
CA ASP A 47 47.83 14.97 27.51
C ASP A 47 47.81 13.45 27.30
N LEU A 48 48.86 12.94 26.65
CA LEU A 48 49.04 11.52 26.44
C LEU A 48 49.66 10.90 27.70
N ASN A 49 48.85 10.14 28.43
CA ASN A 49 49.30 9.41 29.60
C ASN A 49 49.76 7.99 29.22
N VAL A 50 51.05 7.84 28.94
CA VAL A 50 51.70 6.54 28.68
C VAL A 50 52.81 6.36 29.71
N PRO A 51 52.83 5.29 30.51
CA PRO A 51 53.92 5.02 31.44
C PRO A 51 55.28 4.91 30.75
N ILE A 52 56.36 5.26 31.46
CA ILE A 52 57.72 5.13 30.93
C ILE A 52 58.01 3.65 30.63
N GLY A 53 58.55 3.37 29.44
CA GLY A 53 58.82 2.04 28.93
C GLY A 53 57.63 1.37 28.23
N GLU A 54 56.47 2.05 28.15
CA GLU A 54 55.30 1.55 27.44
C GLU A 54 55.11 2.22 26.06
N THR A 55 54.36 1.53 25.21
CA THR A 55 54.00 1.96 23.85
C THR A 55 52.50 2.15 23.75
N SER A 56 52.06 3.33 23.30
CA SER A 56 50.69 3.54 22.83
C SER A 56 50.62 3.27 21.33
N GLN A 57 49.70 2.42 20.92
CA GLN A 57 49.39 2.19 19.51
C GLN A 57 48.03 2.80 19.19
N ARG A 58 47.95 3.53 18.08
CA ARG A 58 46.69 4.08 17.59
C ARG A 58 46.65 4.17 16.07
N ARG A 59 45.45 4.10 15.53
CA ARG A 59 45.20 4.37 14.11
C ARG A 59 45.11 5.86 13.85
N VAL A 60 45.56 6.24 12.66
CA VAL A 60 45.45 7.60 12.14
C VAL A 60 44.43 7.59 11.01
N ASP A 61 43.16 7.73 11.37
CA ASP A 61 42.02 7.72 10.42
C ASP A 61 41.72 9.11 9.83
N GLY A 62 42.34 10.17 10.37
CA GLY A 62 42.22 11.57 9.97
C GLY A 62 43.45 12.38 10.37
N GLU A 63 43.40 13.71 10.22
CA GLU A 63 44.50 14.57 10.68
C GLU A 63 44.69 14.44 12.19
N LEU A 64 45.93 14.20 12.60
CA LEU A 64 46.34 14.06 13.99
C LEU A 64 47.39 15.12 14.32
N VAL A 65 47.20 15.82 15.44
CA VAL A 65 48.10 16.88 15.90
C VAL A 65 48.80 16.43 17.18
N MET A 66 50.13 16.43 17.17
CA MET A 66 50.97 16.13 18.32
C MET A 66 51.71 17.38 18.77
N GLU A 67 51.71 17.67 20.06
CA GLU A 67 52.40 18.83 20.63
C GLU A 67 53.35 18.35 21.73
N MET A 68 54.63 18.67 21.61
CA MET A 68 55.66 18.33 22.60
C MET A 68 56.02 19.59 23.37
N GLY A 69 55.53 19.69 24.62
CA GLY A 69 55.57 20.93 25.39
C GLY A 69 54.94 22.11 24.62
N GLU A 70 55.57 23.28 24.71
CA GLU A 70 55.17 24.49 23.98
C GLU A 70 56.02 24.77 22.73
N ALA A 71 57.10 24.01 22.53
CA ALA A 71 58.12 24.30 21.52
C ALA A 71 57.83 23.66 20.15
N TRP A 72 57.12 22.53 20.12
CA TRP A 72 56.94 21.75 18.90
C TRP A 72 55.49 21.33 18.69
N ARG A 73 55.03 21.47 17.44
CA ARG A 73 53.77 20.93 16.94
C ARG A 73 54.02 20.14 15.67
N VAL A 74 53.64 18.87 15.66
CA VAL A 74 53.71 17.94 14.52
C VAL A 74 52.30 17.66 14.03
N ARG A 75 52.10 17.69 12.71
CA ARG A 75 50.83 17.33 12.08
C ARG A 75 51.05 16.11 11.20
N ILE A 76 50.24 15.08 11.43
CA ILE A 76 50.26 13.85 10.66
C ILE A 76 48.92 13.76 9.95
N SER A 77 48.95 13.82 8.62
CA SER A 77 47.75 13.67 7.79
C SER A 77 47.90 12.40 6.97
N PRO A 78 46.95 11.46 7.05
CA PRO A 78 46.86 10.36 6.11
C PRO A 78 46.73 10.89 4.68
N THR A 79 47.04 10.06 3.69
CA THR A 79 46.82 10.43 2.29
C THR A 79 45.34 10.73 2.06
N SER A 80 45.05 11.53 1.03
CA SER A 80 43.66 11.86 0.64
C SER A 80 42.82 10.60 0.36
N GLU A 81 43.45 9.53 -0.11
CA GLU A 81 42.82 8.23 -0.35
C GLU A 81 42.34 7.58 0.96
N VAL A 82 43.18 7.55 2.00
CA VAL A 82 42.81 7.03 3.32
C VAL A 82 41.69 7.87 3.94
N MET A 83 41.81 9.19 3.84
CA MET A 83 40.76 10.09 4.33
C MET A 83 39.43 9.87 3.60
N ALA A 84 39.45 9.66 2.28
CA ALA A 84 38.25 9.36 1.50
C ALA A 84 37.59 8.04 1.94
N LEU A 85 38.39 7.00 2.20
CA LEU A 85 37.87 5.73 2.72
C LEU A 85 37.20 5.89 4.09
N GLY A 86 37.77 6.71 4.98
CA GLY A 86 37.15 7.06 6.26
C GLY A 86 35.81 7.77 6.09
N GLN A 87 35.74 8.75 5.18
CA GLN A 87 34.48 9.45 4.88
C GLN A 87 33.43 8.54 4.24
N ASP A 88 33.84 7.62 3.37
CA ASP A 88 32.93 6.66 2.76
C ASP A 88 32.37 5.67 3.80
N ALA A 89 33.20 5.24 4.76
CA ALA A 89 32.76 4.41 5.88
C ALA A 89 31.73 5.14 6.76
N GLU A 90 31.97 6.42 7.07
CA GLU A 90 31.04 7.24 7.86
C GLU A 90 29.71 7.47 7.13
N LYS A 91 29.76 7.83 5.85
CA LYS A 91 28.55 7.97 5.01
C LYS A 91 27.74 6.68 4.95
N ALA A 92 28.42 5.54 4.77
CA ALA A 92 27.76 4.25 4.73
C ALA A 92 27.12 3.90 6.09
N HIS A 93 27.78 4.22 7.20
CA HIS A 93 27.22 4.05 8.54
C HIS A 93 25.98 4.94 8.74
N GLN A 94 26.07 6.22 8.41
CA GLN A 94 24.94 7.15 8.54
C GLN A 94 23.74 6.73 7.68
N ALA A 95 23.98 6.18 6.50
CA ALA A 95 22.92 5.62 5.65
C ALA A 95 22.21 4.44 6.32
N VAL A 96 22.94 3.58 7.03
CA VAL A 96 22.34 2.49 7.83
C VAL A 96 21.52 3.05 8.98
N VAL A 97 22.07 4.01 9.74
CA VAL A 97 21.36 4.66 10.86
C VAL A 97 20.05 5.29 10.38
N THR A 98 20.09 6.06 9.30
CA THR A 98 18.91 6.72 8.71
C THR A 98 17.84 5.70 8.29
N GLN A 99 18.25 4.55 7.73
CA GLN A 99 17.32 3.48 7.37
C GLN A 99 16.70 2.80 8.60
N LEU A 100 17.49 2.57 9.65
CA LEU A 100 17.00 2.01 10.90
C LEU A 100 15.99 2.95 11.58
N GLU A 101 16.31 4.25 11.64
CA GLU A 101 15.42 5.30 12.15
C GLU A 101 14.11 5.35 11.35
N GLY A 102 14.19 5.31 10.01
CA GLY A 102 13.02 5.26 9.13
C GLY A 102 12.13 4.02 9.35
N LEU A 103 12.70 2.94 9.89
CA LEU A 103 11.98 1.72 10.27
C LEU A 103 11.55 1.69 11.75
N GLY A 104 11.92 2.71 12.53
CA GLY A 104 11.67 2.78 13.97
C GLY A 104 12.32 1.65 14.75
N VAL A 105 13.50 1.19 14.30
CA VAL A 105 14.33 0.17 14.96
C VAL A 105 15.73 0.72 15.22
N THR A 106 16.47 0.08 16.11
CA THR A 106 17.85 0.45 16.44
C THR A 106 18.88 -0.52 15.88
N SER A 107 18.46 -1.69 15.36
CA SER A 107 19.36 -2.69 14.81
C SER A 107 18.74 -3.50 13.67
N LEU A 108 19.60 -4.11 12.85
CA LEU A 108 19.17 -5.06 11.82
C LEU A 108 18.45 -6.26 12.44
N GLU A 109 18.98 -6.82 13.52
CA GLU A 109 18.37 -7.95 14.23
C GLU A 109 16.94 -7.63 14.68
N GLN A 110 16.71 -6.44 15.24
CA GLN A 110 15.38 -6.02 15.63
C GLN A 110 14.44 -5.90 14.42
N ALA A 111 14.93 -5.40 13.28
CA ALA A 111 14.15 -5.37 12.04
C ALA A 111 13.85 -6.79 11.53
N GLU A 112 14.77 -7.73 11.66
CA GLU A 112 14.54 -9.13 11.29
C GLU A 112 13.46 -9.77 12.17
N SER A 113 13.58 -9.63 13.49
CA SER A 113 12.61 -10.15 14.46
C SER A 113 11.20 -9.61 14.23
N ARG A 114 11.06 -8.30 14.00
CA ARG A 114 9.75 -7.70 13.67
C ARG A 114 9.14 -8.27 12.40
N LEU A 115 9.94 -8.62 11.39
CA LEU A 115 9.41 -9.19 10.15
C LEU A 115 8.94 -10.63 10.38
N THR A 116 9.69 -11.40 11.16
CA THR A 116 9.30 -12.77 11.50
C THR A 116 8.02 -12.80 12.32
N GLU A 117 7.88 -11.93 13.32
CA GLU A 117 6.67 -11.79 14.12
C GLU A 117 5.45 -11.43 13.25
N ARG A 118 5.63 -10.45 12.36
CA ARG A 118 4.58 -10.05 11.41
C ARG A 118 4.14 -11.21 10.52
N ASN A 119 5.07 -12.00 9.98
CA ASN A 119 4.74 -13.12 9.11
C ASN A 119 3.98 -14.23 9.86
N VAL A 120 4.34 -14.48 11.12
CA VAL A 120 3.59 -15.40 11.98
C VAL A 120 2.18 -14.89 12.22
N MET A 121 2.03 -13.60 12.55
CA MET A 121 0.71 -12.98 12.73
C MET A 121 -0.13 -13.03 11.44
N GLU A 122 0.47 -12.77 10.28
CA GLU A 122 -0.18 -12.85 8.96
C GLU A 122 -0.68 -14.28 8.70
N THR A 123 0.12 -15.29 9.03
CA THR A 123 -0.27 -16.71 8.95
C THR A 123 -1.44 -17.03 9.88
N HIS A 124 -1.43 -16.52 11.12
CA HIS A 124 -2.55 -16.71 12.05
C HIS A 124 -3.83 -16.02 11.58
N ILE A 125 -3.73 -14.83 10.99
CA ILE A 125 -4.89 -14.12 10.45
C ILE A 125 -5.49 -14.92 9.29
N SER A 126 -4.67 -15.44 8.37
CA SER A 126 -5.15 -16.28 7.28
C SER A 126 -5.83 -17.55 7.78
N SER A 127 -5.29 -18.23 8.79
CA SER A 127 -5.93 -19.43 9.34
C SER A 127 -7.22 -19.13 10.09
N TRP A 128 -7.33 -17.98 10.74
CA TRP A 128 -8.59 -17.54 11.36
C TRP A 128 -9.64 -17.18 10.32
N GLN A 129 -9.25 -16.61 9.18
CA GLN A 129 -10.14 -16.35 8.07
C GLN A 129 -10.67 -17.65 7.46
N GLU A 130 -9.79 -18.63 7.22
CA GLU A 130 -10.17 -19.96 6.72
C GLU A 130 -11.15 -20.66 7.67
N ARG A 131 -10.87 -20.65 8.98
CA ARG A 131 -11.77 -21.24 9.98
C ARG A 131 -13.12 -20.52 10.04
N LEU A 132 -13.13 -19.19 9.93
CA LEU A 132 -14.37 -18.43 9.92
C LEU A 132 -15.22 -18.75 8.70
N GLU A 133 -14.60 -18.91 7.53
CA GLU A 133 -15.27 -19.32 6.29
C GLU A 133 -15.83 -20.76 6.41
N GLU A 134 -15.08 -21.68 7.02
CA GLU A 134 -15.52 -23.05 7.30
C GLU A 134 -16.72 -23.07 8.24
N GLU A 135 -16.65 -22.40 9.40
CA GLU A 135 -17.73 -22.31 10.39
C GLU A 135 -19.00 -21.66 9.80
N GLN A 136 -18.86 -20.63 8.95
CA GLN A 136 -19.99 -20.02 8.25
C GLN A 136 -20.59 -20.96 7.20
N GLY A 137 -19.77 -21.71 6.47
CA GLY A 137 -20.21 -22.73 5.53
C GLY A 137 -20.98 -23.84 6.21
N GLU A 138 -20.46 -24.38 7.31
CA GLU A 138 -21.12 -25.41 8.12
C GLU A 138 -22.46 -24.94 8.68
N ALA A 139 -22.52 -23.73 9.25
CA ALA A 139 -23.77 -23.16 9.75
C ALA A 139 -24.83 -23.03 8.64
N THR A 140 -24.41 -22.63 7.43
CA THR A 140 -25.29 -22.52 6.27
C THR A 140 -25.81 -23.89 5.81
N ILE A 141 -24.95 -24.91 5.80
CA ILE A 141 -25.34 -26.29 5.46
C ILE A 141 -26.36 -26.83 6.46
N HIS A 142 -26.12 -26.67 7.77
CA HIS A 142 -27.07 -27.13 8.79
C HIS A 142 -28.42 -26.42 8.72
N GLU A 143 -28.46 -25.12 8.38
CA GLU A 143 -29.72 -24.42 8.17
C GLU A 143 -30.49 -24.99 6.95
N LEU A 144 -29.79 -25.27 5.86
CA LEU A 144 -30.37 -25.91 4.66
C LEU A 144 -30.87 -27.33 4.94
N GLU A 145 -30.12 -28.13 5.71
CA GLU A 145 -30.52 -29.47 6.13
C GLU A 145 -31.79 -29.43 7.02
N ALA A 146 -31.84 -28.50 7.98
CA ALA A 146 -33.00 -28.31 8.84
C ALA A 146 -34.24 -27.80 8.08
N MET A 147 -34.05 -27.02 7.00
CA MET A 147 -35.14 -26.63 6.11
C MET A 147 -35.63 -27.80 5.27
N ALA A 148 -34.72 -28.61 4.72
CA ALA A 148 -35.07 -29.81 3.95
C ALA A 148 -35.86 -30.84 4.80
N GLU A 149 -35.47 -31.07 6.05
CA GLU A 149 -36.23 -31.94 6.97
C GLU A 149 -37.63 -31.40 7.30
N ARG A 150 -37.81 -30.07 7.33
CA ARG A 150 -39.15 -29.47 7.50
C ARG A 150 -40.01 -29.60 6.25
N ASP A 151 -39.43 -29.47 5.07
CA ASP A 151 -40.16 -29.60 3.80
C ASP A 151 -40.59 -31.05 3.51
N ASP A 152 -39.78 -32.04 3.89
CA ASP A 152 -40.17 -33.47 3.84
C ASP A 152 -41.38 -33.78 4.76
N GLY A 153 -41.59 -32.99 5.81
CA GLY A 153 -42.78 -33.07 6.67
C GLY A 153 -44.04 -32.38 6.12
N ALA A 154 -43.90 -31.51 5.11
CA ALA A 154 -44.99 -30.71 4.53
C ALA A 154 -45.49 -31.21 3.16
N ALA A 155 -44.74 -32.10 2.49
CA ALA A 155 -45.00 -32.52 1.11
C ALA A 155 -46.00 -33.69 0.95
N ASN A 156 -47.12 -33.70 1.68
CA ASN A 156 -48.27 -34.57 1.37
C ASN A 156 -49.35 -33.79 0.59
N ILE A 157 -48.95 -33.11 -0.49
CA ILE A 157 -49.91 -32.60 -1.48
C ILE A 157 -50.10 -33.72 -2.49
N SER A 158 -51.33 -34.22 -2.60
CA SER A 158 -51.61 -35.31 -3.54
C SER A 158 -51.34 -34.86 -4.98
N ALA A 159 -50.94 -35.76 -5.86
CA ALA A 159 -50.71 -35.44 -7.29
C ALA A 159 -51.94 -34.74 -7.94
N ALA A 160 -53.14 -34.99 -7.43
CA ALA A 160 -54.38 -34.35 -7.86
C ALA A 160 -54.45 -32.86 -7.46
N GLU A 161 -53.94 -32.49 -6.28
CA GLU A 161 -53.90 -31.09 -5.84
C GLU A 161 -52.80 -30.31 -6.56
N ALA A 162 -51.67 -30.95 -6.87
CA ALA A 162 -50.62 -30.35 -7.69
C ALA A 162 -51.13 -30.02 -9.11
N GLN A 163 -51.86 -30.94 -9.73
CA GLN A 163 -52.42 -30.73 -11.06
C GLN A 163 -53.52 -29.65 -11.08
N LYS A 164 -54.32 -29.55 -10.01
CA LYS A 164 -55.32 -28.49 -9.87
C LYS A 164 -54.68 -27.11 -9.75
N LEU A 165 -53.57 -26.99 -9.02
CA LEU A 165 -52.82 -25.73 -8.89
C LEU A 165 -52.14 -25.33 -10.21
N GLU A 166 -51.68 -26.31 -11.00
CA GLU A 166 -51.13 -26.05 -12.33
C GLU A 166 -52.21 -25.52 -13.30
N GLU A 167 -53.39 -26.15 -13.33
CA GLU A 167 -54.51 -25.69 -14.15
C GLU A 167 -54.99 -24.28 -13.75
N GLU A 168 -55.03 -23.97 -12.46
CA GLU A 168 -55.41 -22.65 -11.95
C GLU A 168 -54.35 -21.57 -12.27
N ALA A 169 -53.07 -21.92 -12.20
CA ALA A 169 -51.98 -21.03 -12.60
C ALA A 169 -52.00 -20.76 -14.12
N VAL A 170 -52.28 -21.77 -14.93
CA VAL A 170 -52.41 -21.64 -16.39
C VAL A 170 -53.63 -20.77 -16.75
N ALA A 171 -54.75 -20.95 -16.07
CA ALA A 171 -55.95 -20.12 -16.24
C ALA A 171 -55.66 -18.65 -15.91
N THR A 172 -55.04 -18.40 -14.75
CA THR A 172 -54.68 -17.04 -14.29
C THR A 172 -53.69 -16.36 -15.26
N ALA A 173 -52.70 -17.10 -15.75
CA ALA A 173 -51.76 -16.60 -16.76
C ALA A 173 -52.45 -16.30 -18.11
N GLY A 174 -53.46 -17.09 -18.47
CA GLY A 174 -54.31 -16.85 -19.64
C GLY A 174 -55.09 -15.53 -19.53
N GLU A 175 -55.72 -15.28 -18.38
CA GLU A 175 -56.45 -14.05 -18.10
C GLU A 175 -55.54 -12.82 -18.05
N ALA A 176 -54.34 -12.94 -17.48
CA ALA A 176 -53.34 -11.86 -17.49
C ALA A 176 -52.89 -11.52 -18.92
N ARG A 177 -52.72 -12.52 -19.79
CA ARG A 177 -52.35 -12.28 -21.20
C ARG A 177 -53.47 -11.63 -22.01
N THR A 178 -54.73 -11.97 -21.76
CA THR A 178 -55.86 -11.36 -22.47
C THR A 178 -56.10 -9.93 -22.03
N THR A 179 -55.99 -9.64 -20.73
CA THR A 179 -56.08 -8.28 -20.18
C THR A 179 -54.94 -7.39 -20.69
N GLN A 180 -53.71 -7.91 -20.77
CA GLN A 180 -52.58 -7.19 -21.36
C GLN A 180 -52.83 -6.82 -22.83
N ARG A 181 -53.30 -7.78 -23.65
CA ARG A 181 -53.64 -7.50 -25.07
C ARG A 181 -54.72 -6.44 -25.22
N GLN A 182 -55.70 -6.41 -24.33
CA GLN A 182 -56.74 -5.37 -24.33
C GLN A 182 -56.18 -4.00 -23.95
N ALA A 183 -55.27 -3.93 -22.97
CA ALA A 183 -54.60 -2.70 -22.59
C ALA A 183 -53.74 -2.14 -23.74
N ASP A 184 -52.96 -3.00 -24.40
CA ASP A 184 -52.13 -2.61 -25.55
C ASP A 184 -52.98 -2.11 -26.73
N ALA A 185 -54.10 -2.77 -27.02
CA ALA A 185 -55.03 -2.32 -28.06
C ALA A 185 -55.64 -0.95 -27.75
N ARG A 186 -55.98 -0.69 -26.48
CA ARG A 186 -56.48 0.62 -26.03
C ARG A 186 -55.41 1.69 -26.13
N LEU A 187 -54.17 1.39 -25.74
CA LEU A 187 -53.05 2.32 -25.85
C LEU A 187 -52.81 2.73 -27.31
N LYS A 188 -52.78 1.75 -28.22
CA LYS A 188 -52.62 2.00 -29.66
C LYS A 188 -53.73 2.92 -30.21
N ALA A 189 -54.99 2.68 -29.83
CA ALA A 189 -56.10 3.54 -30.25
C ALA A 189 -55.99 4.98 -29.70
N VAL A 190 -55.44 5.16 -28.50
CA VAL A 190 -55.18 6.49 -27.92
C VAL A 190 -54.04 7.19 -28.66
N GLU A 191 -52.98 6.47 -29.02
CA GLU A 191 -51.86 7.01 -29.79
C GLU A 191 -52.29 7.46 -31.19
N GLU A 192 -53.08 6.64 -31.89
CA GLU A 192 -53.66 6.99 -33.20
C GLU A 192 -54.47 8.29 -33.12
N ARG A 193 -55.38 8.40 -32.13
CA ARG A 193 -56.15 9.64 -31.91
C ARG A 193 -55.26 10.84 -31.58
N ARG A 194 -54.17 10.64 -30.84
CA ARG A 194 -53.23 11.72 -30.50
C ARG A 194 -52.47 12.20 -31.74
N VAL A 195 -52.09 11.30 -32.65
CA VAL A 195 -51.46 11.64 -33.93
C VAL A 195 -52.45 12.41 -34.81
N GLU A 196 -53.68 11.92 -34.97
CA GLU A 196 -54.73 12.61 -35.73
C GLU A 196 -55.03 14.02 -35.18
N ALA A 197 -55.13 14.16 -33.85
CA ALA A 197 -55.36 15.45 -33.21
C ALA A 197 -54.19 16.42 -33.44
N ARG A 198 -52.94 15.94 -33.39
CA ARG A 198 -51.74 16.74 -33.71
C ARG A 198 -51.73 17.18 -35.16
N GLU A 199 -52.05 16.29 -36.09
CA GLU A 199 -52.11 16.61 -37.51
C GLU A 199 -53.22 17.64 -37.81
N LYS A 200 -54.39 17.48 -37.19
CA LYS A 200 -55.49 18.45 -37.31
C LYS A 200 -55.10 19.82 -36.75
N ALA A 201 -54.42 19.86 -35.60
CA ALA A 201 -53.93 21.10 -35.01
C ALA A 201 -52.84 21.76 -35.87
N PHE A 202 -51.97 20.98 -36.49
CA PHE A 202 -50.96 21.47 -37.42
C PHE A 202 -51.60 22.09 -38.67
N ARG A 203 -52.57 21.41 -39.30
CA ARG A 203 -53.31 21.95 -40.45
C ARG A 203 -54.05 23.24 -40.10
N ALA A 204 -54.72 23.29 -38.94
CA ALA A 204 -55.41 24.49 -38.48
C ALA A 204 -54.46 25.69 -38.28
N ARG A 205 -53.23 25.45 -37.81
CA ARG A 205 -52.20 26.51 -37.71
C ARG A 205 -51.75 27.01 -39.08
N VAL A 206 -51.50 26.09 -40.02
CA VAL A 206 -51.13 26.45 -41.39
C VAL A 206 -52.23 27.29 -42.07
N ASP A 207 -53.49 26.91 -41.88
CA ASP A 207 -54.64 27.66 -42.41
C ASP A 207 -54.77 29.04 -41.76
N ALA A 208 -54.52 29.15 -40.45
CA ALA A 208 -54.52 30.43 -39.73
C ALA A 208 -53.38 31.36 -40.20
N ASP A 209 -52.17 30.83 -40.37
CA ASP A 209 -51.02 31.59 -40.88
C ASP A 209 -51.28 32.08 -42.31
N LYS A 210 -51.89 31.24 -43.16
CA LYS A 210 -52.28 31.62 -44.53
C LYS A 210 -53.36 32.70 -44.54
N ALA A 211 -54.32 32.64 -43.62
CA ALA A 211 -55.35 33.67 -43.44
C ALA A 211 -54.76 34.99 -42.91
N ALA A 212 -53.77 34.92 -42.02
CA ALA A 212 -53.05 36.10 -41.55
C ALA A 212 -52.23 36.76 -42.68
N GLU A 213 -51.58 35.96 -43.53
CA GLU A 213 -50.83 36.47 -44.68
C GLU A 213 -51.74 37.16 -45.72
N THR A 214 -52.93 36.59 -45.99
CA THR A 214 -53.89 37.24 -46.90
C THR A 214 -54.45 38.55 -46.35
N VAL A 215 -54.72 38.63 -45.04
CA VAL A 215 -55.13 39.89 -44.39
C VAL A 215 -54.01 40.93 -44.40
N ALA A 216 -52.77 40.52 -44.13
CA ALA A 216 -51.61 41.42 -44.19
C ALA A 216 -51.38 41.97 -45.62
N ARG A 217 -51.62 41.14 -46.65
CA ARG A 217 -51.49 41.55 -48.05
C ARG A 217 -52.63 42.47 -48.51
N SER A 218 -53.85 42.33 -47.98
CA SER A 218 -54.97 43.22 -48.29
C SER A 218 -54.91 44.58 -47.58
N LEU A 219 -54.19 44.68 -46.45
CA LEU A 219 -53.97 45.96 -45.75
C LEU A 219 -52.86 46.83 -46.36
N MET A 220 -52.06 46.29 -47.29
CA MET A 220 -50.98 47.00 -48.00
C MET A 220 -51.32 47.36 -49.45
N SER A 221 -52.56 47.13 -49.89
CA SER A 221 -53.11 47.56 -51.18
C SER A 221 -54.11 48.69 -51.01
#